data_AF-A0AAV6GF30-F1
#
_entry.id   AF-A0AAV6GF30-F1
#
_cell.length_a   1.000
_cell.length_b   1.000
_cell.length_c   1.000
_cell.angle_alpha   90.00
_cell.angle_beta   90.00
_cell.angle_gamma   90.00
#
_symmetry.space_group_name_H-M   'P 1'
#
loop_
_entity.id
_entity.type
_entity.pdbx_description
1 polymer ?
#
loop_
_entity_poly.entity_id
_entity_poly.type
_entity_poly.pdbx_seq_one_letter_code
_entity_poly.pdbx_strand_id
1 'polypeptide(L)'
;MALLLLVHINPKLVRKIRLTKAPETLEELYNELRQKLELRCETEILDKLAQEIFTVKAYPDKHEFESVAAELVNKHPCLKEPGGGTGYAGWTTSIKYKIGNYRSKPRQAGCNEVGVNRRTRREVVDDHGVNRRRRDDDGDGGPEGRFSLKKPKRGEVNHVPDHPESYTEEDLEDLRSSLVEAMKKKNKDMEFISQKMDITFSFRRMEIVEMEPMVSEVLERWSGLFLEEQICQEFTRVTTKDLMGTFKTALEMFTPRLLKLYRARKGAFS
;
A
#
# COMPACT_ATOMS: atom_id res chain seq x y z
N MET A 1 7.98 -21.45 27.91
CA MET A 1 7.93 -22.67 27.08
C MET A 1 8.41 -22.31 25.69
N ALA A 2 9.61 -22.77 25.32
CA ALA A 2 10.28 -22.43 24.08
C ALA A 2 9.63 -23.18 22.90
N LEU A 3 9.19 -22.43 21.88
CA LEU A 3 8.52 -22.95 20.69
C LEU A 3 9.52 -23.75 19.84
N LEU A 4 9.40 -25.08 19.92
CA LEU A 4 10.18 -26.04 19.13
C LEU A 4 9.74 -26.04 17.66
N LEU A 5 10.29 -25.12 16.86
CA LEU A 5 10.18 -25.17 15.40
C LEU A 5 11.05 -26.32 14.84
N LEU A 6 10.40 -27.38 14.37
CA LEU A 6 10.99 -28.49 13.63
C LEU A 6 10.91 -28.21 12.12
N VAL A 7 11.91 -27.54 11.55
CA VAL A 7 11.99 -27.31 10.10
C VAL A 7 12.76 -28.48 9.46
N HIS A 8 12.02 -29.44 8.89
CA HIS A 8 12.61 -30.46 8.02
C HIS A 8 13.11 -29.81 6.72
N ILE A 9 14.42 -29.85 6.48
CA ILE A 9 15.06 -29.45 5.22
C ILE A 9 15.35 -30.72 4.42
N ASN A 10 14.70 -30.88 3.27
CA ASN A 10 14.73 -32.10 2.46
C ASN A 10 16.01 -32.16 1.59
N PRO A 11 16.84 -33.22 1.69
CA PRO A 11 18.19 -33.26 1.08
C PRO A 11 18.25 -33.63 -0.41
N LYS A 12 17.12 -33.81 -1.12
CA LYS A 12 17.11 -34.32 -2.52
C LYS A 12 16.58 -33.33 -3.57
N LEU A 13 16.94 -32.06 -3.48
CA LEU A 13 16.55 -31.07 -4.49
C LEU A 13 17.65 -30.92 -5.56
N VAL A 14 17.51 -31.65 -6.67
CA VAL A 14 18.25 -31.35 -7.91
C VAL A 14 17.67 -30.06 -8.51
N ARG A 15 18.42 -28.96 -8.43
CA ARG A 15 17.94 -27.60 -8.78
C ARG A 15 18.67 -27.07 -10.01
N LYS A 16 17.91 -26.58 -10.99
CA LYS A 16 18.44 -25.92 -12.19
C LYS A 16 18.89 -24.49 -11.85
N ILE A 17 20.20 -24.24 -11.88
CA ILE A 17 20.81 -22.92 -11.64
C ILE A 17 21.13 -22.29 -13.00
N ARG A 18 20.73 -21.04 -13.21
CA ARG A 18 21.12 -20.25 -14.39
C ARG A 18 22.31 -19.36 -14.01
N LEU A 19 23.43 -19.55 -14.68
CA LEU A 19 24.60 -18.67 -14.57
C LEU A 19 24.33 -17.39 -15.37
N THR A 20 24.76 -16.26 -14.83
CA THR A 20 24.50 -14.93 -15.42
C THR A 20 25.59 -14.50 -16.40
N LYS A 21 26.78 -15.08 -16.25
CA LYS A 21 27.92 -14.98 -17.16
C LYS A 21 28.57 -16.38 -17.26
N ALA A 22 29.32 -16.62 -18.32
CA ALA A 22 30.16 -17.80 -18.38
C ALA A 22 31.35 -17.56 -17.42
N PRO A 23 31.55 -18.39 -16.38
CA PRO A 23 32.69 -18.21 -15.48
C PRO A 23 33.98 -18.53 -16.24
N GLU A 24 35.00 -17.69 -16.06
CA GLU A 24 36.30 -17.85 -16.73
C GLU A 24 37.20 -18.80 -15.94
N THR A 25 36.91 -18.98 -14.63
CA THR A 25 37.65 -19.89 -13.75
C THR A 25 36.74 -20.82 -12.94
N LEU A 26 37.30 -21.95 -12.50
CA LEU A 26 36.63 -22.90 -11.60
C LEU A 26 36.22 -22.23 -10.27
N GLU A 27 37.06 -21.33 -9.76
CA GLU A 27 36.84 -20.59 -8.52
C GLU A 27 35.65 -19.62 -8.64
N GLU A 28 35.53 -18.93 -9.78
CA GLU A 28 34.36 -18.09 -10.09
C GLU A 28 33.07 -18.90 -10.17
N LEU A 29 33.12 -20.07 -10.82
CA LEU A 29 31.98 -20.99 -10.86
C LEU A 29 31.57 -21.43 -9.46
N TYR A 30 32.53 -21.83 -8.60
CA TYR A 30 32.25 -22.23 -7.23
C TYR A 30 31.63 -21.09 -6.40
N ASN A 31 32.17 -19.89 -6.51
CA ASN A 31 31.67 -18.72 -5.78
C ASN A 31 30.27 -18.28 -6.27
N GLU A 32 30.02 -18.30 -7.58
CA GLU A 32 28.71 -17.95 -8.14
C GLU A 32 27.64 -19.00 -7.79
N LEU A 33 28.00 -20.30 -7.82
CA LEU A 33 27.12 -21.38 -7.39
C LEU A 33 26.82 -21.30 -5.89
N ARG A 34 27.85 -21.08 -5.06
CA ARG A 34 27.72 -20.92 -3.62
C ARG A 34 26.80 -19.75 -3.28
N GLN A 35 27.06 -18.57 -3.85
CA GLN A 35 26.23 -17.39 -3.63
C GLN A 35 24.78 -17.62 -4.06
N LYS A 36 24.53 -18.23 -5.22
CA LYS A 36 23.16 -18.49 -5.70
C LYS A 36 22.42 -19.55 -4.89
N LEU A 37 23.13 -20.56 -4.40
CA LEU A 37 22.56 -21.59 -3.52
C LEU A 37 22.25 -21.02 -2.14
N GLU A 38 23.17 -20.26 -1.56
CA GLU A 38 23.05 -19.62 -0.25
C GLU A 38 21.92 -18.60 -0.22
N LEU A 39 21.83 -17.71 -1.22
CA LEU A 39 20.74 -16.73 -1.35
C LEU A 39 19.36 -17.41 -1.49
N ARG A 40 19.28 -18.54 -2.21
CA ARG A 40 18.01 -19.28 -2.36
C ARG A 40 17.63 -20.01 -1.07
N CYS A 41 18.58 -20.66 -0.40
CA CYS A 41 18.33 -21.31 0.88
C CYS A 41 17.90 -20.30 1.94
N GLU A 42 18.55 -19.14 2.00
CA GLU A 42 18.15 -18.02 2.87
C GLU A 42 16.71 -17.60 2.59
N THR A 43 16.33 -17.41 1.32
CA THR A 43 14.95 -17.01 1.00
C THR A 43 13.89 -18.04 1.41
N GLU A 44 14.18 -19.34 1.27
CA GLU A 44 13.27 -20.44 1.64
C GLU A 44 13.11 -20.56 3.16
N ILE A 45 14.21 -20.40 3.91
CA ILE A 45 14.20 -20.37 5.38
C ILE A 45 13.37 -19.18 5.85
N LEU A 46 13.59 -18.00 5.27
CA LEU A 46 12.84 -16.80 5.59
C LEU A 46 11.34 -16.93 5.23
N ASP A 47 10.98 -17.57 4.11
CA ASP A 47 9.57 -17.79 3.74
C ASP A 47 8.84 -18.67 4.78
N LYS A 48 9.46 -19.79 5.20
CA LYS A 48 8.88 -20.66 6.23
C LYS A 48 8.78 -19.96 7.59
N LEU A 49 9.83 -19.25 7.99
CA LEU A 49 9.82 -18.49 9.24
C LEU A 49 8.74 -17.41 9.24
N ALA A 50 8.60 -16.67 8.13
CA ALA A 50 7.58 -15.64 8.03
C ALA A 50 6.16 -16.21 8.15
N GLN A 51 5.90 -17.37 7.55
CA GLN A 51 4.61 -18.07 7.69
C GLN A 51 4.33 -18.46 9.15
N GLU A 52 5.28 -19.14 9.81
CA GLU A 52 5.11 -19.61 11.20
C GLU A 52 5.06 -18.48 12.23
N ILE A 53 5.80 -17.38 12.02
CA ILE A 53 5.73 -16.23 12.92
C ILE A 53 4.40 -15.51 12.74
N PHE A 54 3.90 -15.42 11.51
CA PHE A 54 2.65 -14.73 11.21
C PHE A 54 1.41 -15.47 11.75
N THR A 55 1.42 -16.80 11.79
CA THR A 55 0.34 -17.59 12.43
C THR A 55 0.24 -17.35 13.93
N VAL A 56 1.37 -17.09 14.59
CA VAL A 56 1.43 -16.82 16.04
C VAL A 56 1.11 -15.36 16.35
N LYS A 57 1.72 -14.41 15.64
CA LYS A 57 1.54 -12.98 15.87
C LYS A 57 1.76 -12.18 14.60
N ALA A 58 0.69 -11.53 14.13
CA ALA A 58 0.74 -10.70 12.93
C ALA A 58 1.76 -9.55 13.07
N TYR A 59 1.89 -8.92 14.25
CA TYR A 59 2.79 -7.80 14.52
C TYR A 59 3.77 -8.06 15.67
N PRO A 60 4.88 -8.78 15.43
CA PRO A 60 5.91 -8.96 16.44
C PRO A 60 6.67 -7.67 16.73
N ASP A 61 7.11 -7.51 17.97
CA ASP A 61 7.95 -6.42 18.45
C ASP A 61 9.43 -6.72 18.17
N LYS A 62 10.29 -5.69 18.28
CA LYS A 62 11.73 -5.78 18.01
C LYS A 62 12.41 -6.93 18.77
N HIS A 63 12.10 -7.09 20.05
CA HIS A 63 12.68 -8.15 20.88
C HIS A 63 12.23 -9.56 20.45
N GLU A 64 11.03 -9.70 19.88
CA GLU A 64 10.54 -10.99 19.37
C GLU A 64 11.26 -11.39 18.08
N PHE A 65 11.57 -10.44 17.20
CA PHE A 65 12.41 -10.70 16.02
C PHE A 65 13.85 -11.09 16.39
N GLU A 66 14.42 -10.40 17.37
CA GLU A 66 15.77 -10.71 17.89
C GLU A 66 15.82 -12.10 18.52
N SER A 67 14.81 -12.46 19.32
CA SER A 67 14.69 -13.78 19.92
C SER A 67 14.62 -14.91 18.88
N VAL A 68 13.79 -14.75 17.83
CA VAL A 68 13.67 -15.76 16.77
C VAL A 68 14.96 -15.88 15.96
N ALA A 69 15.63 -14.75 15.67
CA ALA A 69 16.90 -14.76 14.96
C ALA A 69 18.03 -15.42 15.77
N ALA A 70 18.09 -15.15 17.08
CA ALA A 70 19.05 -15.77 17.99
C ALA A 70 18.83 -17.29 18.06
N GLU A 71 17.58 -17.73 18.19
CA GLU A 71 17.24 -19.16 18.25
C GLU A 71 17.51 -19.88 16.92
N LEU A 72 17.27 -19.23 15.78
CA LEU A 72 17.60 -19.75 14.44
C LEU A 72 19.09 -20.05 14.31
N VAL A 73 19.95 -19.11 14.70
CA VAL A 73 21.41 -19.25 14.62
C VAL A 73 21.95 -20.22 15.67
N ASN A 74 21.32 -20.29 16.85
CA ASN A 74 21.69 -21.25 17.89
C ASN A 74 21.44 -22.70 17.41
N LYS A 75 20.27 -22.99 16.84
CA LYS A 75 19.94 -24.31 16.28
C LYS A 75 20.73 -24.64 15.02
N HIS A 76 21.12 -23.63 14.25
CA HIS A 76 21.86 -23.81 12.99
C HIS A 76 23.10 -22.92 12.97
N PRO A 77 24.21 -23.35 13.62
CA PRO A 77 25.44 -22.56 13.66
C PRO A 77 26.04 -22.22 12.29
N CYS A 78 25.71 -23.00 11.26
CA CYS A 78 26.11 -22.74 9.87
C CYS A 78 25.45 -21.49 9.25
N LEU A 79 24.40 -20.95 9.85
CA LEU A 79 23.75 -19.71 9.43
C LEU A 79 24.36 -18.48 10.12
N LYS A 80 25.32 -18.67 11.03
CA LYS A 80 25.93 -17.56 11.77
C LYS A 80 26.70 -16.64 10.82
N GLU A 81 26.38 -15.36 10.87
CA GLU A 81 27.04 -14.36 10.04
C GLU A 81 28.52 -14.18 10.46
N PRO A 82 29.46 -14.18 9.50
CA PRO A 82 30.87 -13.95 9.80
C PRO A 82 31.10 -12.46 10.13
N GLY A 83 31.58 -12.18 11.34
CA GLY A 83 31.88 -10.83 11.81
C GLY A 83 31.84 -10.72 13.34
N GLY A 84 32.42 -9.66 13.91
CA GLY A 84 32.56 -9.45 15.36
C GLY A 84 31.29 -9.07 16.12
N GLY A 85 30.10 -9.27 15.55
CA GLY A 85 28.80 -8.95 16.15
C GLY A 85 28.11 -10.13 16.82
N THR A 86 26.79 -10.02 17.05
CA THR A 86 25.97 -11.10 17.64
C THR A 86 25.84 -12.33 16.74
N GLY A 87 26.14 -12.21 15.44
CA GLY A 87 26.06 -13.29 14.45
C GLY A 87 24.66 -13.59 13.91
N TYR A 88 23.63 -12.90 14.42
CA TYR A 88 22.23 -13.02 13.98
C TYR A 88 21.56 -11.68 13.63
N ALA A 89 22.31 -10.57 13.62
CA ALA A 89 21.76 -9.23 13.41
C ALA A 89 21.20 -9.01 11.99
N GLY A 90 21.87 -9.54 10.95
CA GLY A 90 21.34 -9.50 9.60
C GLY A 90 20.12 -10.41 9.47
N TRP A 91 20.11 -11.60 10.08
CA TRP A 91 18.90 -12.45 10.19
C TRP A 91 17.71 -11.74 10.85
N THR A 92 17.90 -10.99 11.94
CA THR A 92 16.85 -10.17 12.55
C THR A 92 16.25 -9.19 11.54
N THR A 93 17.10 -8.53 10.76
CA THR A 93 16.71 -7.56 9.74
C THR A 93 15.99 -8.25 8.58
N SER A 94 16.53 -9.36 8.07
CA SER A 94 15.93 -10.17 7.00
C SER A 94 14.58 -10.74 7.39
N ILE A 95 14.41 -11.27 8.61
CA ILE A 95 13.13 -11.77 9.12
C ILE A 95 12.11 -10.64 9.22
N LYS A 96 12.49 -9.47 9.78
CA LYS A 96 11.62 -8.30 9.87
C LYS A 96 11.12 -7.84 8.50
N TYR A 97 12.02 -7.71 7.51
CA TYR A 97 11.65 -7.35 6.15
C TYR A 97 10.80 -8.42 5.47
N LYS A 98 11.15 -9.70 5.66
CA LYS A 98 10.41 -10.82 5.09
C LYS A 98 9.00 -10.87 5.63
N ILE A 99 8.79 -10.69 6.94
CA ILE A 99 7.45 -10.63 7.53
C ILE A 99 6.70 -9.39 7.06
N GLY A 100 7.36 -8.24 6.94
CA GLY A 100 6.74 -7.06 6.31
C GLY A 100 6.20 -7.36 4.92
N ASN A 101 6.99 -8.04 4.09
CA ASN A 101 6.57 -8.48 2.75
C ASN A 101 5.57 -9.64 2.79
N TYR A 102 5.71 -10.55 3.75
CA TYR A 102 4.81 -11.68 3.92
C TYR A 102 3.44 -11.17 4.29
N ARG A 103 3.29 -10.19 5.19
CA ARG A 103 2.00 -9.51 5.47
C ARG A 103 1.31 -8.96 4.22
N SER A 104 2.09 -8.56 3.22
CA SER A 104 1.58 -8.09 1.93
C SER A 104 1.13 -9.23 0.99
N LYS A 105 1.43 -10.50 1.28
CA LYS A 105 1.18 -11.67 0.41
C LYS A 105 -0.07 -12.53 0.71
N PRO A 106 -0.52 -12.84 1.95
CA PRO A 106 -1.82 -13.44 2.18
C PRO A 106 -2.95 -12.45 1.84
N ARG A 107 -2.62 -11.15 1.71
CA ARG A 107 -3.45 -10.19 0.99
C ARG A 107 -3.64 -10.51 -0.50
N GLN A 108 -2.81 -11.34 -1.11
CA GLN A 108 -2.88 -11.67 -2.53
C GLN A 108 -3.66 -12.97 -2.83
N ALA A 109 -4.15 -13.66 -1.80
CA ALA A 109 -5.06 -14.81 -1.92
C ALA A 109 -6.55 -14.42 -1.71
N GLY A 110 -6.84 -13.12 -1.58
CA GLY A 110 -8.19 -12.59 -1.41
C GLY A 110 -8.31 -11.27 -0.63
N CYS A 111 -7.34 -10.36 -0.73
CA CYS A 111 -7.48 -8.98 -0.21
C CYS A 111 -7.17 -7.96 -1.31
N ASN A 112 -8.15 -7.11 -1.56
CA ASN A 112 -8.21 -6.13 -2.64
C ASN A 112 -7.12 -5.04 -2.52
N GLU A 113 -6.45 -4.93 -1.36
CA GLU A 113 -5.45 -3.89 -1.05
C GLU A 113 -4.14 -3.96 -1.88
N VAL A 114 -3.87 -5.02 -2.65
CA VAL A 114 -2.58 -5.19 -3.37
C VAL A 114 -2.67 -5.58 -4.85
N GLY A 115 -3.82 -5.39 -5.50
CA GLY A 115 -3.95 -5.54 -6.96
C GLY A 115 -3.31 -4.40 -7.77
N VAL A 116 -3.26 -3.18 -7.23
CA VAL A 116 -3.03 -1.96 -8.02
C VAL A 116 -1.54 -1.60 -8.21
N ASN A 117 -0.62 -2.26 -7.47
CA ASN A 117 0.80 -1.92 -7.53
C ASN A 117 1.63 -2.84 -8.44
N ARG A 118 1.01 -3.67 -9.29
CA ARG A 118 1.73 -4.25 -10.42
C ARG A 118 1.95 -3.12 -11.43
N ARG A 119 3.06 -2.39 -11.26
CA ARG A 119 3.65 -1.61 -12.34
C ARG A 119 3.84 -2.56 -13.51
N THR A 120 2.89 -2.61 -14.42
CA THR A 120 3.16 -3.05 -15.77
C THR A 120 4.24 -2.09 -16.23
N ARG A 121 5.45 -2.62 -16.32
CA ARG A 121 6.61 -2.01 -16.96
C ARG A 121 6.20 -1.75 -18.41
N ARG A 122 5.39 -0.73 -18.66
CA ARG A 122 5.33 -0.12 -19.98
C ARG A 122 6.69 0.54 -20.12
N GLU A 123 7.52 -0.12 -20.90
CA GLU A 123 8.67 0.50 -21.55
C GLU A 123 8.11 1.64 -22.38
N VAL A 124 8.01 2.81 -21.75
CA VAL A 124 7.85 4.06 -22.50
C VAL A 124 9.28 4.42 -22.89
N VAL A 125 9.58 4.16 -24.15
CA VAL A 125 10.78 4.65 -24.81
C VAL A 125 10.53 6.13 -25.03
N ASP A 126 11.06 6.97 -24.14
CA ASP A 126 11.12 8.41 -24.37
C ASP A 126 12.43 8.76 -25.10
N ASP A 127 12.30 9.62 -26.10
CA ASP A 127 13.28 10.06 -27.10
C ASP A 127 14.56 10.72 -26.56
N HIS A 128 14.75 10.84 -25.24
CA HIS A 128 15.87 11.58 -24.64
C HIS A 128 16.53 10.78 -23.51
N GLY A 129 17.22 9.69 -23.88
CA GLY A 129 17.80 8.67 -23.01
C GLY A 129 18.67 9.16 -21.85
N VAL A 130 18.05 9.48 -20.70
CA VAL A 130 18.74 9.63 -19.42
C VAL A 130 17.95 8.98 -18.29
N ASN A 131 18.51 7.89 -17.77
CA ASN A 131 18.01 7.11 -16.64
C ASN A 131 18.25 7.84 -15.30
N ARG A 132 17.27 8.58 -14.77
CA ARG A 132 17.38 9.13 -13.40
C ARG A 132 16.93 8.09 -12.37
N ARG A 133 17.90 7.33 -11.86
CA ARG A 133 17.80 6.64 -10.56
C ARG A 133 17.51 7.71 -9.50
N ARG A 134 16.35 7.65 -8.82
CA ARG A 134 16.10 8.47 -7.63
C ARG A 134 16.87 7.85 -6.48
N ARG A 135 17.99 8.50 -6.15
CA ARG A 135 18.77 8.34 -4.93
C ARG A 135 18.04 9.06 -3.81
N ASP A 136 18.00 8.45 -2.64
CA ASP A 136 17.64 9.07 -1.37
C ASP A 136 18.54 10.29 -1.11
N ASP A 137 17.97 11.36 -0.55
CA ASP A 137 18.73 12.51 -0.05
C ASP A 137 18.06 13.04 1.22
N ASP A 138 18.70 12.71 2.34
CA ASP A 138 18.55 13.30 3.66
C ASP A 138 19.42 14.56 3.72
N GLY A 139 18.93 15.67 4.29
CA GLY A 139 19.75 16.86 4.49
C GLY A 139 19.01 18.06 5.10
N ASP A 140 19.34 18.35 6.34
CA ASP A 140 18.86 19.39 7.26
C ASP A 140 19.36 20.83 6.91
N GLY A 141 18.63 21.87 7.38
CA GLY A 141 19.17 23.22 7.56
C GLY A 141 18.26 24.43 7.26
N GLY A 142 17.65 25.03 8.30
CA GLY A 142 17.28 26.46 8.32
C GLY A 142 15.89 26.82 8.91
N PRO A 143 15.80 27.79 9.84
CA PRO A 143 14.58 28.08 10.60
C PRO A 143 13.61 29.00 9.84
N GLU A 144 12.32 28.88 10.14
CA GLU A 144 11.20 29.66 9.61
C GLU A 144 10.82 29.39 8.14
N GLY A 145 9.98 28.39 7.92
CA GLY A 145 9.29 28.30 6.64
C GLY A 145 8.62 26.99 6.36
N ARG A 146 7.28 27.05 6.34
CA ARG A 146 6.34 26.12 5.70
C ARG A 146 6.09 24.86 6.51
N PHE A 147 4.84 24.77 6.98
CA PHE A 147 4.14 23.50 7.08
C PHE A 147 4.41 22.70 5.80
N SER A 148 5.36 21.78 5.87
CA SER A 148 5.56 20.77 4.85
C SER A 148 4.39 19.79 5.02
N LEU A 149 3.22 20.20 4.53
CA LEU A 149 2.15 19.27 4.21
C LEU A 149 2.79 18.29 3.23
N LYS A 150 3.16 17.11 3.73
CA LYS A 150 3.53 15.98 2.90
C LYS A 150 2.42 15.89 1.85
N LYS A 151 2.77 16.12 0.59
CA LYS A 151 1.81 15.90 -0.50
C LYS A 151 1.28 14.47 -0.33
N PRO A 152 -0.03 14.24 -0.42
CA PRO A 152 -0.59 12.90 -0.46
C PRO A 152 0.26 12.08 -1.43
N LYS A 153 0.93 11.05 -0.91
CA LYS A 153 1.55 10.08 -1.81
C LYS A 153 0.39 9.54 -2.64
N ARG A 154 0.54 9.43 -3.97
CA ARG A 154 -0.53 9.03 -4.91
C ARG A 154 -1.34 7.76 -4.53
N GLY A 155 -1.00 7.05 -3.46
CA GLY A 155 -1.80 5.98 -2.85
C GLY A 155 -2.94 6.41 -1.93
N GLU A 156 -2.99 7.65 -1.41
CA GLU A 156 -4.11 8.09 -0.53
C GLU A 156 -5.44 8.20 -1.30
N VAL A 157 -5.41 8.66 -2.56
CA VAL A 157 -6.62 8.79 -3.40
C VAL A 157 -7.13 7.44 -3.91
N ASN A 158 -6.28 6.41 -3.93
CA ASN A 158 -6.63 5.04 -4.36
C ASN A 158 -6.83 4.09 -3.16
N HIS A 159 -7.06 4.63 -1.97
CA HIS A 159 -7.36 3.83 -0.80
C HIS A 159 -8.71 3.12 -0.96
N VAL A 160 -8.73 1.80 -0.75
CA VAL A 160 -9.91 0.93 -0.71
C VAL A 160 -9.92 0.30 0.68
N PRO A 161 -10.83 0.72 1.59
CA PRO A 161 -10.93 0.13 2.92
C PRO A 161 -11.58 -1.25 2.87
N ASP A 162 -11.30 -2.08 3.87
CA ASP A 162 -11.99 -3.36 4.06
C ASP A 162 -13.50 -3.17 4.30
N HIS A 163 -14.27 -4.19 3.95
CA HIS A 163 -15.70 -4.22 4.26
C HIS A 163 -15.94 -4.25 5.77
N PRO A 164 -17.03 -3.64 6.27
CA PRO A 164 -17.35 -3.73 7.68
C PRO A 164 -17.64 -5.20 8.04
N GLU A 165 -17.15 -5.67 9.19
CA GLU A 165 -17.19 -7.09 9.60
C GLU A 165 -18.61 -7.69 9.63
N SER A 166 -19.65 -6.85 9.73
CA SER A 166 -21.05 -7.27 9.78
C SER A 166 -21.70 -7.49 8.41
N TYR A 167 -21.01 -7.21 7.31
CA TYR A 167 -21.59 -7.27 5.96
C TYR A 167 -20.74 -8.13 5.03
N THR A 168 -21.41 -9.04 4.33
CA THR A 168 -20.85 -9.75 3.18
C THR A 168 -20.95 -8.89 1.91
N GLU A 169 -20.25 -9.27 0.84
CA GLU A 169 -20.38 -8.60 -0.46
C GLU A 169 -21.82 -8.68 -1.01
N GLU A 170 -22.52 -9.79 -0.77
CA GLU A 170 -23.93 -9.95 -1.16
C GLU A 170 -24.83 -8.95 -0.43
N ASP A 171 -24.64 -8.79 0.89
CA ASP A 171 -25.37 -7.79 1.67
C ASP A 171 -25.10 -6.37 1.14
N LEU A 172 -23.85 -6.07 0.76
CA LEU A 172 -23.48 -4.74 0.24
C LEU A 172 -24.08 -4.47 -1.14
N GLU A 173 -24.20 -5.48 -2.00
CA GLU A 173 -24.89 -5.39 -3.29
C GLU A 173 -26.41 -5.20 -3.12
N ASP A 174 -27.02 -5.83 -2.12
CA ASP A 174 -28.42 -5.60 -1.76
C ASP A 174 -28.65 -4.17 -1.24
N LEU A 175 -27.76 -3.68 -0.38
CA LEU A 175 -27.79 -2.30 0.10
C LEU A 175 -27.62 -1.31 -1.06
N ARG A 176 -26.69 -1.57 -1.99
CA ARG A 176 -26.51 -0.77 -3.21
C ARG A 176 -27.78 -0.77 -4.07
N SER A 177 -28.39 -1.93 -4.29
CA SER A 177 -29.65 -2.04 -5.05
C SER A 177 -30.77 -1.23 -4.42
N SER A 178 -30.91 -1.29 -3.08
CA SER A 178 -31.88 -0.48 -2.34
C SER A 178 -31.64 1.03 -2.49
N LEU A 179 -30.37 1.44 -2.62
CA LEU A 179 -29.98 2.84 -2.82
C LEU A 179 -30.41 3.36 -4.19
N VAL A 180 -30.24 2.56 -5.25
CA VAL A 180 -30.71 2.89 -6.60
C VAL A 180 -32.24 3.07 -6.60
N GLU A 181 -32.97 2.18 -5.93
CA GLU A 181 -34.44 2.31 -5.82
C GLU A 181 -34.85 3.54 -5.01
N ALA A 182 -34.13 3.86 -3.92
CA ALA A 182 -34.37 5.08 -3.16
C ALA A 182 -34.15 6.34 -4.00
N MET A 183 -33.16 6.34 -4.90
CA MET A 183 -32.85 7.46 -5.79
C MET A 183 -33.90 7.70 -6.88
N LYS A 184 -34.67 6.67 -7.26
CA LYS A 184 -35.79 6.78 -8.22
C LYS A 184 -37.04 7.42 -7.62
N LYS A 185 -37.17 7.47 -6.29
CA LYS A 185 -38.35 8.03 -5.63
C LYS A 185 -38.41 9.55 -5.82
N LYS A 186 -39.63 10.07 -6.01
CA LYS A 186 -39.88 11.52 -6.13
C LYS A 186 -39.44 12.27 -4.86
N ASN A 187 -39.78 11.72 -3.70
CA ASN A 187 -39.33 12.21 -2.41
C ASN A 187 -38.23 11.27 -1.91
N LYS A 188 -36.98 11.73 -1.96
CA LYS A 188 -35.81 10.96 -1.55
C LYS A 188 -35.68 11.00 -0.03
N ASP A 189 -35.56 9.83 0.58
CA ASP A 189 -35.25 9.70 2.00
C ASP A 189 -33.74 9.93 2.19
N MET A 190 -33.38 11.17 2.53
CA MET A 190 -31.97 11.59 2.62
C MET A 190 -31.24 10.92 3.79
N GLU A 191 -31.94 10.62 4.89
CA GLU A 191 -31.35 9.93 6.04
C GLU A 191 -31.00 8.49 5.66
N PHE A 192 -31.94 7.78 5.03
CA PHE A 192 -31.70 6.45 4.49
C PHE A 192 -30.56 6.44 3.47
N ILE A 193 -30.57 7.37 2.51
CA ILE A 193 -29.51 7.45 1.49
C ILE A 193 -28.16 7.69 2.15
N SER A 194 -28.06 8.63 3.08
CA SER A 194 -26.79 8.95 3.75
C SER A 194 -26.26 7.75 4.54
N GLN A 195 -27.13 7.04 5.26
CA GLN A 195 -26.74 5.83 6.00
C GLN A 195 -26.25 4.73 5.06
N LYS A 196 -26.96 4.47 3.96
CA LYS A 196 -26.56 3.42 3.00
C LYS A 196 -25.30 3.81 2.24
N MET A 197 -25.13 5.07 1.87
CA MET A 197 -23.89 5.58 1.27
C MET A 197 -22.69 5.36 2.19
N ASP A 198 -22.88 5.52 3.50
CA ASP A 198 -21.80 5.35 4.48
C ASP A 198 -21.38 3.88 4.61
N ILE A 199 -22.33 2.98 4.82
CA ILE A 199 -22.07 1.54 4.97
C ILE A 199 -21.42 0.95 3.71
N THR A 200 -21.88 1.40 2.53
CA THR A 200 -21.41 0.90 1.23
C THR A 200 -20.12 1.55 0.74
N PHE A 201 -19.48 2.40 1.53
CA PHE A 201 -18.28 3.13 1.12
C PHE A 201 -17.15 2.19 0.64
N SER A 202 -16.84 1.12 1.37
CA SER A 202 -15.81 0.15 0.99
C SER A 202 -16.10 -0.51 -0.35
N PHE A 203 -17.34 -0.95 -0.56
CA PHE A 203 -17.79 -1.59 -1.80
C PHE A 203 -17.74 -0.65 -3.00
N ARG A 204 -18.26 0.58 -2.84
CA ARG A 204 -18.17 1.60 -3.88
C ARG A 204 -16.72 1.96 -4.22
N ARG A 205 -15.85 2.06 -3.23
CA ARG A 205 -14.42 2.36 -3.44
C ARG A 205 -13.70 1.24 -4.16
N MET A 206 -13.99 -0.01 -3.80
CA MET A 206 -13.50 -1.18 -4.50
C MET A 206 -13.92 -1.12 -5.98
N GLU A 207 -15.21 -0.92 -6.27
CA GLU A 207 -15.70 -0.81 -7.64
C GLU A 207 -15.01 0.32 -8.45
N ILE A 208 -14.94 1.54 -7.88
CA ILE A 208 -14.39 2.70 -8.59
C ILE A 208 -12.89 2.58 -8.82
N VAL A 209 -12.14 2.06 -7.84
CA VAL A 209 -10.67 1.99 -7.91
C VAL A 209 -10.19 0.76 -8.67
N GLU A 210 -10.85 -0.39 -8.52
CA GLU A 210 -10.39 -1.64 -9.11
C GLU A 210 -10.94 -1.86 -10.52
N MET A 211 -12.21 -1.51 -10.76
CA MET A 211 -12.83 -1.74 -12.07
C MET A 211 -12.66 -0.54 -13.01
N GLU A 212 -12.26 0.62 -12.48
CA GLU A 212 -12.13 1.89 -13.23
C GLU A 212 -13.30 2.16 -14.21
N PRO A 213 -14.56 2.06 -13.74
CA PRO A 213 -15.74 2.11 -14.61
C PRO A 213 -15.92 3.49 -15.25
N MET A 214 -16.68 3.54 -16.33
CA MET A 214 -17.05 4.81 -16.95
C MET A 214 -17.96 5.63 -16.01
N VAL A 215 -17.93 6.96 -16.13
CA VAL A 215 -18.79 7.84 -15.31
C VAL A 215 -20.28 7.52 -15.47
N SER A 216 -20.71 7.07 -16.65
CA SER A 216 -22.08 6.59 -16.90
C SER A 216 -22.44 5.37 -16.05
N GLU A 217 -21.53 4.41 -15.93
CA GLU A 217 -21.74 3.20 -15.11
C GLU A 217 -21.74 3.54 -13.61
N VAL A 218 -20.89 4.48 -13.19
CA VAL A 218 -20.90 5.01 -11.81
C VAL A 218 -22.21 5.71 -11.51
N LEU A 219 -22.75 6.49 -12.46
CA LEU A 219 -24.04 7.15 -12.30
C LEU A 219 -25.18 6.14 -12.15
N GLU A 220 -25.14 5.05 -12.90
CA GLU A 220 -26.16 3.99 -12.81
C GLU A 220 -26.07 3.20 -11.50
N ARG A 221 -24.87 2.76 -11.11
CA ARG A 221 -24.67 1.91 -9.91
C ARG A 221 -24.70 2.70 -8.61
N TRP A 222 -24.19 3.94 -8.62
CA TRP A 222 -24.00 4.81 -7.46
C TRP A 222 -24.58 6.21 -7.67
N SER A 223 -25.82 6.27 -8.17
CA SER A 223 -26.54 7.54 -8.41
C SER A 223 -26.53 8.49 -7.21
N GLY A 224 -26.47 7.97 -5.98
CA GLY A 224 -26.34 8.77 -4.76
C GLY A 224 -25.11 9.70 -4.73
N LEU A 225 -24.00 9.33 -5.39
CA LEU A 225 -22.81 10.19 -5.52
C LEU A 225 -23.08 11.51 -6.24
N PHE A 226 -24.16 11.60 -7.02
CA PHE A 226 -24.50 12.80 -7.77
C PHE A 226 -25.41 13.76 -6.99
N LEU A 227 -25.60 13.50 -5.69
CA LEU A 227 -26.16 14.45 -4.74
C LEU A 227 -25.02 15.27 -4.11
N GLU A 228 -25.20 16.59 -4.01
CA GLU A 228 -24.20 17.52 -3.46
C GLU A 228 -23.71 17.11 -2.06
N GLU A 229 -24.63 16.74 -1.18
CA GLU A 229 -24.29 16.32 0.19
C GLU A 229 -23.44 15.05 0.19
N GLN A 230 -23.79 14.09 -0.66
CA GLN A 230 -23.13 12.80 -0.71
C GLN A 230 -21.75 12.87 -1.37
N ILE A 231 -21.55 13.70 -2.40
CA ILE A 231 -20.21 13.90 -2.97
C ILE A 231 -19.28 14.61 -1.97
N CYS A 232 -19.81 15.54 -1.16
CA CYS A 232 -19.03 16.18 -0.10
C CYS A 232 -18.64 15.19 1.00
N GLN A 233 -19.58 14.34 1.44
CA GLN A 233 -19.29 13.28 2.40
C GLN A 233 -18.27 12.28 1.84
N GLU A 234 -18.42 11.88 0.58
CA GLU A 234 -17.50 10.94 -0.07
C GLU A 234 -16.09 11.51 -0.17
N PHE A 235 -15.95 12.78 -0.56
CA PHE A 235 -14.68 13.47 -0.56
C PHE A 235 -14.05 13.48 0.84
N THR A 236 -14.86 13.71 1.87
CA THR A 236 -14.41 13.70 3.26
C THR A 236 -13.96 12.29 3.68
N ARG A 237 -14.68 11.23 3.31
CA ARG A 237 -14.28 9.83 3.58
C ARG A 237 -12.94 9.48 2.92
N VAL A 238 -12.70 9.95 1.69
CA VAL A 238 -11.45 9.66 0.95
C VAL A 238 -10.28 10.50 1.44
N THR A 239 -10.50 11.79 1.72
CA THR A 239 -9.41 12.75 1.95
C THR A 239 -9.26 13.21 3.40
N THR A 240 -10.21 12.84 4.27
CA THR A 240 -10.36 13.32 5.66
C THR A 240 -10.51 14.84 5.80
N LYS A 241 -10.88 15.54 4.72
CA LYS A 241 -11.04 16.99 4.68
C LYS A 241 -12.48 17.38 4.38
N ASP A 242 -12.98 18.36 5.12
CA ASP A 242 -14.24 19.02 4.80
C ASP A 242 -14.07 19.85 3.52
N LEU A 243 -14.65 19.36 2.42
CA LEU A 243 -14.57 19.99 1.11
C LEU A 243 -15.10 21.43 1.14
N MET A 244 -16.32 21.60 1.66
CA MET A 244 -17.03 22.87 1.58
C MET A 244 -16.49 23.88 2.57
N GLY A 245 -16.15 23.46 3.79
CA GLY A 245 -15.49 24.34 4.76
C GLY A 245 -14.12 24.80 4.28
N THR A 246 -13.32 23.88 3.71
CA THR A 246 -12.01 24.22 3.15
C THR A 246 -12.14 25.20 1.98
N PHE A 247 -13.09 24.95 1.07
CA PHE A 247 -13.35 25.82 -0.07
C PHE A 247 -13.81 27.22 0.34
N LYS A 248 -14.78 27.32 1.26
CA LYS A 248 -15.29 28.60 1.76
C LYS A 248 -14.20 29.40 2.48
N THR A 249 -13.42 28.75 3.34
CA THR A 249 -12.30 29.40 4.05
C THR A 249 -11.25 29.92 3.06
N ALA A 250 -10.92 29.15 2.03
CA ALA A 250 -10.01 29.59 0.98
C ALA A 250 -10.58 30.78 0.19
N LEU A 251 -11.86 30.74 -0.17
CA LEU A 251 -12.53 31.86 -0.81
C LEU A 251 -12.45 33.12 0.04
N GLU A 252 -12.82 33.06 1.32
CA GLU A 252 -12.77 34.21 2.23
C GLU A 252 -11.36 34.80 2.34
N MET A 253 -10.35 33.94 2.45
CA MET A 253 -8.95 34.36 2.53
C MET A 253 -8.46 35.07 1.25
N PHE A 254 -8.85 34.58 0.07
CA PHE A 254 -8.35 35.10 -1.21
C PHE A 254 -9.21 36.21 -1.82
N THR A 255 -10.50 36.27 -1.49
CA THR A 255 -11.47 37.22 -2.07
C THR A 255 -11.02 38.68 -1.94
N PRO A 256 -10.53 39.19 -0.80
CA PRO A 256 -10.09 40.58 -0.69
C PRO A 256 -8.96 40.95 -1.67
N ARG A 257 -8.00 40.03 -1.88
CA ARG A 257 -6.88 40.23 -2.81
C ARG A 257 -7.36 40.20 -4.26
N LEU A 258 -8.24 39.26 -4.60
CA LEU A 258 -8.86 39.17 -5.92
C LEU A 258 -9.67 40.42 -6.26
N LEU A 259 -10.47 40.93 -5.32
CA LEU A 259 -11.23 42.17 -5.49
C LEU A 259 -10.33 43.40 -5.68
N LYS A 260 -9.22 43.47 -4.93
CA LYS A 260 -8.22 44.54 -5.10
C LYS A 260 -7.61 44.52 -6.50
N LEU A 261 -7.20 43.34 -6.99
CA LEU A 261 -6.66 43.17 -8.34
C LEU A 261 -7.69 43.53 -9.42
N TYR A 262 -8.94 43.09 -9.25
CA TYR A 262 -10.02 43.39 -10.19
C TYR A 262 -10.27 44.91 -10.30
N ARG A 263 -10.33 45.62 -9.17
CA ARG A 263 -10.51 47.08 -9.13
C ARG A 263 -9.33 47.83 -9.74
N ALA A 264 -8.10 47.42 -9.42
CA ALA A 264 -6.89 48.02 -9.99
C ALA A 264 -6.83 47.85 -11.52
N ARG A 265 -7.26 46.69 -12.04
CA ARG A 265 -7.36 46.46 -13.47
C ARG A 265 -8.44 47.33 -14.12
N LYS A 266 -9.61 47.49 -13.48
CA LYS A 266 -10.70 48.33 -14.02
C LYS A 266 -10.32 49.81 -14.11
N GLY A 267 -9.54 50.32 -13.16
CA GLY A 267 -9.00 51.69 -13.20
C GLY A 267 -7.81 51.90 -14.15
N ALA A 268 -7.20 50.84 -14.67
CA ALA A 268 -6.12 50.91 -15.66
C ALA A 268 -6.63 50.98 -17.11
N PHE A 269 -7.94 50.77 -17.32
CA PHE A 269 -8.60 50.81 -18.63
C PHE A 269 -9.74 51.86 -18.69
N SER A 270 -9.80 52.76 -17.71
CA SER A 270 -10.69 53.93 -17.65
C SER A 270 -9.88 55.21 -17.74
#